data_AF-A0A0L8I6E2-F1
#
_entry.id   AF-A0A0L8I6E2-F1
#
_cell.length_a   1.000
_cell.length_b   1.000
_cell.length_c   1.000
_cell.angle_alpha   90.00
_cell.angle_beta   90.00
_cell.angle_gamma   90.00
#
_symmetry.space_group_name_H-M   'P 1'
#
loop_
_entity.id
_entity.type
_entity.pdbx_description
1 polymer ?
#
loop_
_entity_poly.entity_id
_entity_poly.type
_entity_poly.pdbx_seq_one_letter_code
_entity_poly.pdbx_strand_id
1 'polypeptide(L)'
;DLTVTVASELPSYEVELIEDIDEHHVVNRQSFVDEQEWHLYMHTETEKKELAIDQADATVRRSALSVKCRAARRPGYFVWNIFMVT
;
A
#
# COMPACT_ATOMS: atom_id res chain seq x y z
N ASP A 1 -8.05 -1.38 0.75
CA ASP A 1 -6.62 -1.78 0.82
C ASP A 1 -5.73 -0.57 0.99
N LEU A 2 -4.63 -0.75 1.72
CA LEU A 2 -3.57 0.23 1.87
C LEU A 2 -2.52 -0.07 0.81
N THR A 3 -2.14 0.92 0.00
CA THR A 3 -1.15 0.74 -1.07
C THR A 3 -0.07 1.80 -0.96
N VAL A 4 1.19 1.37 -0.94
CA VAL A 4 2.37 2.24 -1.06
C VAL A 4 2.95 2.01 -2.45
N THR A 5 3.16 3.09 -3.20
CA THR A 5 3.79 3.01 -4.53
C THR A 5 5.06 3.83 -4.54
N VAL A 6 6.16 3.20 -4.94
CA VAL A 6 7.46 3.83 -5.16
C VAL A 6 7.68 3.90 -6.66
N ALA A 7 8.10 5.05 -7.18
CA ALA A 7 8.37 5.23 -8.60
C ALA A 7 9.68 6.00 -8.82
N SER A 8 10.33 5.72 -9.94
CA SER A 8 11.56 6.41 -10.33
C SER A 8 11.28 7.80 -10.91
N GLU A 9 12.18 8.75 -10.63
CA GLU A 9 12.24 10.03 -11.34
C GLU A 9 12.84 9.91 -12.75
N LEU A 10 13.33 8.73 -13.13
CA LEU A 10 13.85 8.46 -14.47
C LEU A 10 12.85 7.64 -15.30
N PRO A 11 12.90 7.76 -16.64
CA PRO A 11 12.10 6.93 -17.53
C PRO A 11 12.41 5.43 -17.36
N SER A 12 11.40 4.61 -17.62
CA SER A 12 11.44 3.13 -17.54
C SER A 12 12.50 2.50 -18.46
N TYR A 13 12.84 3.16 -19.56
CA TYR A 13 13.91 2.69 -20.46
C TYR A 13 15.33 2.97 -19.91
N GLU A 14 15.47 3.83 -18.89
CA GLU A 14 16.74 4.13 -18.23
C GLU A 14 16.90 3.35 -16.93
N VAL A 15 15.83 3.27 -16.13
CA VAL A 15 15.84 2.61 -14.82
C VAL A 15 14.59 1.77 -14.63
N GLU A 16 14.83 0.55 -14.16
CA GLU A 16 13.82 -0.43 -13.81
C GLU A 16 13.86 -0.72 -12.31
N LEU A 17 12.70 -0.63 -11.66
CA LEU A 17 12.53 -1.08 -10.27
C LEU A 17 12.19 -2.57 -10.26
N ILE A 18 12.88 -3.31 -9.41
CA ILE A 18 12.69 -4.74 -9.18
C ILE A 18 12.55 -5.01 -7.69
N GLU A 19 11.83 -6.07 -7.34
CA GLU A 19 11.75 -6.54 -5.96
C GLU A 19 13.02 -7.29 -5.59
N ASP A 20 13.37 -7.21 -4.31
CA ASP A 20 14.35 -8.10 -3.72
C ASP A 20 13.71 -9.48 -3.52
N ILE A 21 14.35 -10.53 -4.04
CA ILE A 21 13.85 -11.91 -3.96
C ILE A 21 14.15 -12.50 -2.58
N ASP A 22 15.21 -12.03 -1.92
CA ASP A 22 15.64 -12.50 -0.61
C ASP A 22 14.93 -11.73 0.50
N GLU A 23 14.65 -10.43 0.31
CA GLU A 23 13.99 -9.56 1.29
C GLU A 23 12.59 -9.11 0.86
N HIS A 24 11.57 -9.82 1.35
CA HIS A 24 10.17 -9.49 1.06
C HIS A 24 9.67 -8.29 1.88
N HIS A 25 8.70 -7.57 1.34
CA HIS A 25 8.02 -6.49 2.05
C HIS A 25 7.21 -7.00 3.25
N VAL A 26 7.36 -6.33 4.41
CA VAL A 26 6.71 -6.73 5.66
C VAL A 26 5.87 -5.58 6.23
N VAL A 27 4.74 -5.94 6.86
CA VAL A 27 3.91 -5.01 7.62
C VAL A 27 4.33 -5.03 9.09
N ASN A 28 4.72 -3.88 9.64
CA ASN A 28 4.99 -3.76 11.08
C ASN A 28 3.69 -3.48 11.86
N ARG A 29 3.16 -4.52 12.52
CA ARG A 29 1.97 -4.41 13.39
C ARG A 29 2.27 -3.89 14.79
N GLN A 30 3.51 -3.96 15.28
CA GLN A 30 3.82 -3.57 16.66
C GLN A 30 3.61 -2.07 16.90
N SER A 31 3.72 -1.27 15.83
CA SER A 31 3.48 0.16 15.84
C SER A 31 2.02 0.53 15.49
N PHE A 32 1.12 -0.43 15.35
CA PHE A 32 -0.26 -0.17 14.94
C PHE A 32 -1.15 0.21 16.13
N VAL A 33 -1.44 1.50 16.26
CA VAL A 33 -2.16 2.07 17.41
C VAL A 33 -3.68 1.80 17.34
N ASP A 34 -4.24 1.66 16.14
CA ASP A 34 -5.69 1.57 15.92
C ASP A 34 -6.22 0.13 15.80
N GLU A 35 -5.56 -0.85 16.44
CA GLU A 35 -5.97 -2.27 16.39
C GLU A 35 -7.38 -2.52 16.97
N GLN A 36 -7.89 -1.60 17.80
CA GLN A 36 -9.25 -1.67 18.34
C GLN A 36 -10.32 -1.44 17.26
N GLU A 37 -10.02 -0.61 16.26
CA GLU A 37 -10.95 -0.29 15.17
C GLU A 37 -10.66 -1.09 13.90
N TRP A 38 -9.39 -1.40 13.65
CA TRP A 38 -8.95 -2.02 12.40
C TRP A 38 -8.20 -3.33 12.65
N HIS A 39 -8.36 -4.26 11.72
CA HIS A 39 -7.56 -5.46 11.62
C HIS A 39 -6.66 -5.34 10.40
N LEU A 40 -5.35 -5.26 10.64
CA LEU A 40 -4.33 -5.17 9.60
C LEU A 40 -3.83 -6.57 9.25
N TYR A 41 -4.00 -6.97 7.99
CA TYR A 41 -3.53 -8.27 7.50
C TYR A 41 -2.04 -8.19 7.17
N MET A 42 -1.29 -9.24 7.52
CA MET A 42 0.16 -9.30 7.29
C MET A 42 0.56 -9.64 5.86
N HIS A 43 -0.37 -10.24 5.10
CA HIS A 43 -0.13 -10.58 3.71
C HIS A 43 0.02 -9.32 2.87
N THR A 44 1.14 -9.23 2.15
CA THR A 44 1.43 -8.18 1.18
C THR A 44 1.29 -8.73 -0.23
N GLU A 45 0.76 -7.90 -1.14
CA GLU A 45 0.73 -8.18 -2.58
C GLU A 45 1.56 -7.11 -3.27
N THR A 46 2.57 -7.51 -4.04
CA THR A 46 3.38 -6.57 -4.81
C THR A 46 3.00 -6.61 -6.28
N GLU A 47 3.04 -5.43 -6.92
CA GLU A 47 2.71 -5.25 -8.32
C GLU A 47 3.66 -4.25 -8.95
N LYS A 48 4.39 -4.69 -9.97
CA LYS A 48 5.21 -3.82 -10.81
C LYS A 48 4.36 -3.08 -11.84
N LYS A 49 4.66 -1.79 -12.05
CA LYS A 49 3.88 -0.90 -12.91
C LYS A 49 4.76 0.04 -13.71
N GLU A 50 4.18 0.53 -14.80
CA GLU A 50 4.66 1.71 -15.51
C GLU A 50 3.64 2.84 -15.36
N LEU A 51 4.09 3.97 -14.79
CA LEU A 51 3.24 5.11 -14.50
C LEU A 51 3.59 6.29 -15.40
N ALA A 52 2.58 6.96 -15.93
CA ALA A 52 2.71 8.30 -16.47
C ALA A 52 2.42 9.28 -15.32
N ILE A 53 3.46 9.79 -14.68
CA ILE A 53 3.35 10.67 -13.50
C ILE A 53 3.21 12.13 -13.93
N ASP A 54 3.90 12.53 -15.00
CA ASP A 54 3.84 13.89 -15.52
C ASP A 54 2.62 14.08 -16.43
N GLN A 55 1.73 14.98 -16.03
CA GLN A 55 0.58 15.35 -16.87
C GLN A 55 1.00 16.14 -18.12
N ALA A 56 2.16 16.79 -18.08
CA ALA A 56 2.70 17.56 -19.20
C ALA A 56 3.24 16.67 -20.32
N ASP A 57 3.75 15.48 -19.99
CA ASP A 57 4.26 14.51 -20.97
C ASP A 57 3.85 13.08 -20.59
N ALA A 58 2.64 12.71 -21.01
CA ALA A 58 2.09 11.38 -20.77
C ALA A 58 2.78 10.26 -21.58
N THR A 59 3.73 10.61 -22.47
CA THR A 59 4.48 9.62 -23.25
C THR A 59 5.61 8.99 -22.42
N VAL A 60 6.10 9.69 -21.41
CA VAL A 60 7.16 9.20 -20.53
C VAL A 60 6.58 8.27 -19.46
N ARG A 61 6.89 6.98 -19.59
CA ARG A 61 6.58 5.94 -18.60
C ARG A 61 7.70 5.82 -17.60
N ARG A 62 7.36 5.82 -16.31
CA ARG A 62 8.29 5.68 -15.17
C ARG A 62 8.07 4.33 -14.51
N SER A 63 9.16 3.60 -14.24
CA SER A 63 9.07 2.33 -13.52
C SER A 63 8.59 2.57 -12.10
N ALA A 64 7.65 1.75 -11.64
CA ALA A 64 7.06 1.83 -10.31
C ALA A 64 6.80 0.45 -9.70
N LEU A 65 6.77 0.40 -8.38
CA LEU A 65 6.46 -0.77 -7.57
C LEU A 65 5.36 -0.41 -6.56
N SER A 66 4.25 -1.14 -6.59
CA SER A 66 3.16 -0.98 -5.62
C SER A 66 3.14 -2.16 -4.66
N VAL A 67 3.23 -1.90 -3.35
CA VAL A 67 3.00 -2.89 -2.30
C VAL A 67 1.64 -2.63 -1.66
N LYS A 68 0.78 -3.65 -1.62
CA LYS A 68 -0.58 -3.59 -1.09
C LYS A 68 -0.69 -4.43 0.17
N CYS A 69 -1.43 -3.91 1.14
CA CYS A 69 -1.79 -4.58 2.39
C CYS A 69 -3.30 -4.42 2.60
N ARG A 70 -3.96 -5.45 3.14
CA ARG A 70 -5.39 -5.39 3.44
C ARG A 70 -5.63 -4.89 4.86
N ALA A 71 -6.69 -4.12 5.04
CA ALA A 71 -7.18 -3.71 6.34
C ALA A 71 -8.71 -3.89 6.37
N ALA A 72 -9.23 -4.51 7.41
CA ALA A 72 -10.67 -4.67 7.64
C ALA A 72 -11.09 -3.93 8.90
N ARG A 73 -12.27 -3.30 8.86
CA ARG A 73 -12.81 -2.62 10.04
C ARG A 73 -13.47 -3.62 10.98
N ARG A 74 -13.23 -3.51 12.29
CA ARG A 74 -13.80 -4.38 13.31
C ARG A 74 -15.21 -3.93 13.67
N PRO A 75 -16.24 -4.79 13.59
CA PRO A 75 -17.62 -4.41 13.90
C PRO A 75 -17.83 -4.09 15.40
N GLY A 76 -17.00 -4.64 16.30
CA GLY A 76 -17.09 -4.39 17.75
C GLY A 76 -16.93 -2.91 18.15
N TYR A 77 -16.16 -2.13 17.38
CA TYR A 77 -16.04 -0.69 17.59
C TYR A 77 -17.39 0.05 17.46
N PHE A 78 -18.27 -0.44 16.58
CA PHE A 78 -19.57 0.17 16.34
C PHE A 78 -20.64 -0.22 17.36
N VAL A 79 -20.54 -1.42 17.96
CA VAL A 79 -21.49 -1.87 19.01
C VAL A 79 -21.51 -0.89 20.18
N TRP A 80 -20.33 -0.42 20.61
CA TRP A 80 -20.22 0.54 21.71
C TRP A 80 -20.64 1.95 21.28
N ASN A 81 -20.03 2.48 20.21
CA ASN A 81 -20.17 3.90 19.87
C ASN A 81 -21.47 4.27 19.15
N ILE A 82 -22.11 3.33 18.45
CA ILE A 82 -23.33 3.60 17.68
C ILE A 82 -24.56 3.05 18.39
N PHE A 83 -24.51 1.81 18.89
CA PHE A 83 -25.71 1.12 19.40
C PHE A 83 -25.94 1.24 20.92
N MET A 84 -24.93 1.55 21.74
CA MET A 84 -25.08 1.67 23.19
C MET A 84 -25.15 3.11 23.73
N VAL A 85 -24.71 4.11 22.95
CA VAL A 85 -24.74 5.54 23.34
C VAL A 85 -25.99 6.25 22.79
N THR A 86 -26.76 5.61 21.89
CA THR A 86 -28.15 6.00 21.58
C THR A 86 -29.13 5.38 22.57
#